data_AF-A0A518HZS4-F1
#
_entry.id   AF-A0A518HZS4-F1
#
_cell.length_a   1.000
_cell.length_b   1.000
_cell.length_c   1.000
_cell.angle_alpha   90.00
_cell.angle_beta   90.00
_cell.angle_gamma   90.00
#
_symmetry.space_group_name_H-M   'P 1'
#
loop_
_entity.id
_entity.type
_entity.pdbx_description
1 polymer ?
#
loop_
_entity_poly.entity_id
_entity_poly.type
_entity_poly.pdbx_seq_one_letter_code
_entity_poly.pdbx_strand_id
1 'polypeptide(L)'
;MHVSGDDLQSPRTIPVQRGGVTARNRCRSRSPHVVKSIHADWLYGESSYLARPLCRTSLTLSVRADLDIGFGTWRASLGLWDDGAVRSSWSPLRTKWRGTGKRHTFSTTLLWEFAQVPLRSLSMQVLRHLPTSALAPLTLLLVGALQIGCSDSNISLEDLEAAAAKLETTAGEDADAGAAVMEILDVEKPNLKFGFIKLTDCAPLVIAKEKGYFEEEGLNVEIEAQSNWKVLLDRVIDGQLDGAHMLAGQPIGATIGFGTQAHVITAYSLDYNGNGITVSNEIWEQMQENDPALKSDTPPHPIPATSLKPIVDSYKQEGKDFNMGMVFPVSTHNYEIRYWLAAAGIHPGMYTEENIQGTVDADVLLSVTPPPQMPATLEAGTILGYCVGEPWNQQAVVKGIGVPVTTNYDIWKNNPEKVFGVTKEWDEKHPNTHLAVIKALIRAGKWLDATDENGVLVNRQEAAKILSGKDYVGADEDVIDNSMTGTFVFQETDVRPMPDFNVFFKYYASYPHYSDCIWFLTQMRRWGQITEGKPASWYAETAQEIYKPEIYRKAAAMLVAEGKASAEDFPAEDYDGYRDVTTEFIDGTPYDAKDPVGYVNGFEIGNKDPESLAKQ
;
A
#
# COMPACT_ATOMS: atom_id res chain seq x y z
N MET A 1 62.59 5.39 34.97
CA MET A 1 63.10 5.43 36.35
C MET A 1 61.87 5.58 37.26
N HIS A 2 61.20 4.52 37.75
CA HIS A 2 61.56 3.71 38.94
C HIS A 2 61.73 4.64 40.17
N VAL A 3 60.95 4.56 41.27
CA VAL A 3 60.63 3.40 42.11
C VAL A 3 59.51 3.72 43.15
N SER A 4 58.65 2.70 43.44
CA SER A 4 57.85 2.25 44.62
C SER A 4 57.62 3.14 45.87
N GLY A 5 56.63 2.94 46.76
CA GLY A 5 55.67 1.85 47.01
C GLY A 5 55.55 1.55 48.53
N ASP A 6 54.31 1.29 48.99
CA ASP A 6 53.85 0.44 50.12
C ASP A 6 54.24 0.82 51.59
N ASP A 7 53.47 0.62 52.68
CA ASP A 7 52.49 -0.44 53.00
C ASP A 7 51.67 -0.19 54.33
N LEU A 8 50.49 -0.83 54.41
CA LEU A 8 49.77 -1.54 55.53
C LEU A 8 49.37 -0.92 56.92
N GLN A 9 48.07 -1.01 57.30
CA GLN A 9 47.45 -2.14 58.09
C GLN A 9 45.96 -1.92 58.50
N SER A 10 45.16 -3.00 58.41
CA SER A 10 43.71 -3.24 58.69
C SER A 10 43.38 -3.61 60.18
N PRO A 11 42.26 -4.29 60.62
CA PRO A 11 40.93 -4.67 60.03
C PRO A 11 39.70 -4.61 61.02
N ARG A 12 38.47 -4.99 60.57
CA ARG A 12 37.45 -5.88 61.23
C ARG A 12 36.05 -5.80 60.54
N THR A 13 35.62 -6.81 59.77
CA THR A 13 34.75 -7.99 60.07
C THR A 13 33.22 -7.77 60.13
N ILE A 14 32.53 -8.58 59.30
CA ILE A 14 31.06 -8.80 59.09
C ILE A 14 30.51 -9.75 60.19
N PRO A 15 29.16 -9.86 60.38
CA PRO A 15 28.50 -11.08 59.89
C PRO A 15 27.07 -10.90 59.32
N VAL A 16 26.70 -11.90 58.52
CA VAL A 16 25.42 -12.19 57.84
C VAL A 16 24.45 -12.92 58.79
N GLN A 17 23.13 -12.73 58.67
CA GLN A 17 22.13 -13.79 58.89
C GLN A 17 20.87 -13.66 58.01
N ARG A 18 20.32 -14.82 57.65
CA ARG A 18 19.20 -15.11 56.75
C ARG A 18 17.84 -15.12 57.46
N GLY A 19 16.76 -14.90 56.69
CA GLY A 19 15.55 -15.74 56.76
C GLY A 19 14.20 -15.02 56.84
N GLY A 20 13.23 -15.49 56.04
CA GLY A 20 11.80 -15.46 56.41
C GLY A 20 10.83 -14.74 55.48
N VAL A 21 10.03 -15.52 54.76
CA VAL A 21 8.84 -15.13 53.97
C VAL A 21 7.67 -14.72 54.88
N THR A 22 6.87 -13.70 54.50
CA THR A 22 5.38 -13.75 54.51
C THR A 22 4.74 -12.49 53.93
N ALA A 23 3.56 -12.70 53.34
CA ALA A 23 2.82 -11.80 52.49
C ALA A 23 1.73 -10.97 53.22
N ARG A 24 1.19 -10.00 52.45
CA ARG A 24 -0.06 -9.24 52.58
C ARG A 24 -0.01 -7.96 53.41
N ASN A 25 -0.39 -6.86 52.74
CA ASN A 25 -1.46 -6.01 53.25
C ASN A 25 -2.15 -5.24 52.11
N ARG A 26 -3.43 -5.56 51.88
CA ARG A 26 -4.45 -4.62 51.41
C ARG A 26 -5.01 -3.92 52.65
N CYS A 27 -5.08 -2.60 52.65
CA CYS A 27 -6.33 -1.92 53.03
C CYS A 27 -6.33 -0.44 52.63
N ARG A 28 -7.54 0.00 52.28
CA ARG A 28 -7.94 1.30 51.75
C ARG A 28 -8.10 2.37 52.86
N SER A 29 -8.29 3.59 52.36
CA SER A 29 -9.18 4.67 52.88
C SER A 29 -8.50 5.65 53.86
N ARG A 30 -8.81 6.94 53.90
CA ARG A 30 -9.78 7.84 53.23
C ARG A 30 -9.50 9.28 53.70
N SER A 31 -10.04 10.27 52.97
CA SER A 31 -10.53 11.61 53.41
C SER A 31 -9.76 12.83 52.86
N PRO A 32 -10.39 14.03 52.76
CA PRO A 32 -11.74 14.31 52.29
C PRO A 32 -11.85 15.55 51.35
N HIS A 33 -13.04 15.72 50.79
CA HIS A 33 -13.57 16.77 49.92
C HIS A 33 -13.36 18.23 50.36
N VAL A 34 -13.28 19.13 49.36
CA VAL A 34 -13.97 20.43 49.37
C VAL A 34 -14.72 20.63 48.05
N VAL A 35 -15.94 21.15 48.20
CA VAL A 35 -17.04 21.33 47.26
C VAL A 35 -16.92 22.63 46.48
N LYS A 36 -17.35 22.65 45.21
CA LYS A 36 -18.20 23.72 44.65
C LYS A 36 -18.99 23.20 43.44
N SER A 37 -20.30 23.27 43.56
CA SER A 37 -21.37 22.91 42.62
C SER A 37 -21.75 24.07 41.72
N ILE A 38 -22.18 23.82 40.48
CA ILE A 38 -23.34 24.47 39.83
C ILE A 38 -24.09 23.43 38.96
N HIS A 39 -25.42 23.51 39.01
CA HIS A 39 -26.47 22.63 38.46
C HIS A 39 -26.55 22.55 36.92
N ALA A 40 -27.06 21.41 36.40
CA ALA A 40 -28.29 21.38 35.58
C ALA A 40 -28.77 19.92 35.31
N ASP A 41 -29.94 19.63 35.89
CA ASP A 41 -31.07 18.77 35.54
C ASP A 41 -30.97 17.59 34.56
N TRP A 42 -31.47 16.47 35.08
CA TRP A 42 -32.00 15.31 34.37
C TRP A 42 -33.41 15.59 33.84
N LEU A 43 -33.70 15.13 32.61
CA LEU A 43 -35.03 14.67 32.23
C LEU A 43 -34.95 13.33 31.50
N TYR A 44 -35.76 12.41 31.98
CA TYR A 44 -35.91 11.02 31.62
C TYR A 44 -36.47 10.81 30.21
N GLY A 45 -36.01 9.73 29.57
CA GLY A 45 -36.71 9.04 28.48
C GLY A 45 -36.34 7.56 28.53
N GLU A 46 -37.19 6.75 29.15
CA GLU A 46 -37.06 5.28 29.24
C GLU A 46 -37.22 4.62 27.87
N SER A 47 -36.39 3.62 27.57
CA SER A 47 -36.89 2.36 27.01
C SER A 47 -35.94 1.22 27.33
N SER A 48 -36.52 0.09 27.70
CA SER A 48 -35.94 -1.01 28.44
C SER A 48 -35.73 -2.23 27.54
N TYR A 49 -34.59 -2.91 27.67
CA TYR A 49 -34.45 -4.31 27.27
C TYR A 49 -33.71 -5.12 28.35
N LEU A 50 -34.44 -6.14 28.83
CA LEU A 50 -34.06 -7.09 29.87
C LEU A 50 -33.04 -8.12 29.36
N ALA A 51 -31.93 -8.27 30.07
CA ALA A 51 -31.05 -9.43 29.97
C ALA A 51 -31.44 -10.48 31.03
N ARG A 52 -31.57 -11.76 30.64
CA ARG A 52 -31.58 -12.91 31.55
C ARG A 52 -30.46 -13.90 31.16
N PRO A 53 -29.82 -14.57 32.13
CA PRO A 53 -28.68 -15.46 31.87
C PRO A 53 -29.12 -16.90 31.58
N LEU A 54 -28.48 -17.56 30.61
CA LEU A 54 -28.65 -19.00 30.37
C LEU A 54 -27.44 -19.77 30.92
N CYS A 55 -27.74 -20.61 31.92
CA CYS A 55 -26.87 -21.66 32.44
C CYS A 55 -26.96 -22.88 31.50
N ARG A 56 -25.84 -23.45 31.05
CA ARG A 56 -25.81 -24.72 30.29
C ARG A 56 -25.27 -25.86 31.15
N THR A 57 -26.12 -26.86 31.36
CA THR A 57 -25.79 -28.20 31.85
C THR A 57 -25.55 -29.08 30.62
N SER A 58 -24.46 -29.85 30.58
CA SER A 58 -24.16 -30.82 29.52
C SER A 58 -24.60 -32.23 29.91
N LEU A 59 -25.28 -32.92 28.99
CA LEU A 59 -25.68 -34.33 29.07
C LEU A 59 -25.13 -35.03 27.82
N THR A 60 -24.34 -36.09 28.01
CA THR A 60 -23.69 -36.83 26.92
C THR A 60 -24.50 -38.10 26.62
N LEU A 61 -24.91 -38.30 25.36
CA LEU A 61 -25.46 -39.55 24.86
C LEU A 61 -24.48 -40.16 23.84
N SER A 62 -24.17 -41.45 23.97
CA SER A 62 -23.24 -42.18 23.12
C SER A 62 -24.01 -43.12 22.19
N VAL A 63 -23.71 -43.08 20.89
CA VAL A 63 -24.20 -44.06 19.90
C VAL A 63 -23.02 -44.55 19.07
N ARG A 64 -22.87 -45.88 18.99
CA ARG A 64 -21.86 -46.63 18.22
C ARG A 64 -22.44 -47.01 16.86
N ALA A 65 -21.65 -46.89 15.80
CA ALA A 65 -21.88 -47.59 14.54
C ALA A 65 -20.53 -48.03 13.95
N ASP A 66 -20.39 -49.33 13.69
CA ASP A 66 -19.26 -49.98 13.04
C ASP A 66 -19.47 -49.99 11.52
N LEU A 67 -18.41 -49.83 10.73
CA LEU A 67 -18.42 -50.13 9.29
C LEU A 67 -17.04 -50.62 8.81
N ASP A 68 -17.03 -51.89 8.38
CA ASP A 68 -15.92 -52.62 7.76
C ASP A 68 -15.65 -52.14 6.33
N ILE A 69 -14.37 -52.06 5.93
CA ILE A 69 -13.97 -51.97 4.51
C ILE A 69 -12.90 -53.03 4.24
N GLY A 70 -13.27 -54.00 3.41
CA GLY A 70 -12.43 -55.12 2.97
C GLY A 70 -11.54 -54.80 1.77
N PHE A 71 -10.40 -55.51 1.71
CA PHE A 71 -9.43 -55.52 0.64
C PHE A 71 -9.89 -56.34 -0.58
N GLY A 72 -9.59 -55.85 -1.79
CA GLY A 72 -9.67 -56.61 -3.03
C GLY A 72 -8.63 -56.13 -4.05
N THR A 73 -7.85 -57.07 -4.60
CA THR A 73 -6.81 -56.89 -5.62
C THR A 73 -7.31 -57.30 -7.02
N TRP A 74 -6.76 -56.73 -8.10
CA TRP A 74 -6.06 -57.39 -9.24
C TRP A 74 -5.92 -56.47 -10.49
N ARG A 75 -4.66 -56.35 -10.99
CA ARG A 75 -4.05 -56.19 -12.36
C ARG A 75 -4.76 -55.38 -13.48
N ALA A 76 -4.12 -54.75 -14.48
CA ALA A 76 -2.76 -54.43 -14.94
C ALA A 76 -2.93 -53.37 -16.08
N SER A 77 -1.97 -52.50 -16.40
CA SER A 77 -1.08 -52.61 -17.58
C SER A 77 -0.12 -51.41 -17.63
N LEU A 78 1.17 -51.69 -17.80
CA LEU A 78 2.25 -50.74 -18.08
C LEU A 78 2.52 -50.73 -19.60
N GLY A 79 2.64 -49.54 -20.19
CA GLY A 79 3.26 -49.32 -21.49
C GLY A 79 4.56 -48.53 -21.29
N LEU A 80 5.68 -49.17 -21.61
CA LEU A 80 7.04 -48.61 -21.66
C LEU A 80 7.27 -47.92 -23.00
N TRP A 81 7.88 -46.73 -23.00
CA TRP A 81 8.86 -46.30 -24.01
C TRP A 81 10.00 -45.55 -23.29
N ASP A 82 11.22 -46.06 -23.50
CA ASP A 82 12.51 -45.55 -23.02
C ASP A 82 13.04 -44.44 -23.94
N ASP A 83 13.73 -43.45 -23.37
CA ASP A 83 15.17 -43.17 -23.57
C ASP A 83 15.51 -41.69 -23.32
N GLY A 84 16.56 -41.44 -22.53
CA GLY A 84 17.19 -40.12 -22.43
C GLY A 84 17.84 -39.82 -21.08
N ALA A 85 18.99 -40.43 -20.81
CA ALA A 85 19.80 -40.20 -19.62
C ALA A 85 20.45 -38.81 -19.58
N VAL A 86 20.37 -38.12 -18.44
CA VAL A 86 21.45 -37.25 -17.93
C VAL A 86 21.57 -37.43 -16.41
N ARG A 87 22.78 -37.77 -15.96
CA ARG A 87 23.19 -37.91 -14.57
C ARG A 87 23.48 -36.54 -13.96
N SER A 88 23.01 -36.30 -12.74
CA SER A 88 23.74 -35.46 -11.77
C SER A 88 23.50 -35.96 -10.33
N SER A 89 24.58 -35.88 -9.56
CA SER A 89 24.84 -36.53 -8.28
C SER A 89 24.11 -35.90 -7.10
N TRP A 90 23.51 -36.73 -6.24
CA TRP A 90 23.06 -36.34 -4.89
C TRP A 90 23.81 -37.14 -3.83
N SER A 91 24.45 -36.42 -2.90
CA SER A 91 25.06 -36.96 -1.68
C SER A 91 24.08 -36.80 -0.51
N PRO A 92 23.72 -37.86 0.24
CA PRO A 92 22.93 -37.71 1.46
C PRO A 92 23.84 -37.68 2.70
N LEU A 93 23.90 -36.52 3.36
CA LEU A 93 24.40 -36.39 4.72
C LEU A 93 23.35 -36.89 5.71
N ARG A 94 23.66 -37.98 6.41
CA ARG A 94 22.95 -38.44 7.60
C ARG A 94 23.27 -37.52 8.78
N THR A 95 22.25 -37.16 9.55
CA THR A 95 22.47 -36.97 11.01
C THR A 95 21.26 -37.45 11.80
N LYS A 96 21.58 -38.30 12.78
CA LYS A 96 20.68 -38.92 13.76
C LYS A 96 20.09 -37.85 14.68
N TRP A 97 18.81 -37.97 15.00
CA TRP A 97 18.27 -37.50 16.28
C TRP A 97 17.64 -38.66 17.04
N ARG A 98 18.08 -38.82 18.29
CA ARG A 98 17.58 -39.81 19.25
C ARG A 98 16.28 -39.30 19.87
N GLY A 99 15.30 -40.19 19.96
CA GLY A 99 14.06 -39.93 20.68
C GLY A 99 14.23 -39.91 22.19
N THR A 100 13.44 -39.06 22.84
CA THR A 100 12.96 -39.24 24.21
C THR A 100 11.44 -39.10 24.18
N GLY A 101 10.75 -40.12 24.67
CA GLY A 101 9.30 -40.24 24.56
C GLY A 101 8.54 -39.29 25.49
N LYS A 102 7.56 -38.59 24.93
CA LYS A 102 6.32 -38.20 25.62
C LYS A 102 5.18 -38.27 24.61
N ARG A 103 4.09 -38.96 24.98
CA ARG A 103 2.85 -39.05 24.21
C ARG A 103 2.20 -37.66 24.17
N HIS A 104 2.03 -37.11 22.99
CA HIS A 104 1.14 -35.98 22.76
C HIS A 104 -0.11 -36.48 22.03
N THR A 105 -1.24 -36.43 22.71
CA THR A 105 -2.56 -36.46 22.09
C THR A 105 -2.75 -35.18 21.30
N PHE A 106 -2.77 -35.29 19.97
CA PHE A 106 -3.25 -34.22 19.09
C PHE A 106 -4.75 -34.42 18.89
N SER A 107 -5.54 -33.42 19.31
CA SER A 107 -6.94 -33.29 18.95
C SER A 107 -7.04 -32.35 17.75
N THR A 108 -7.23 -32.91 16.56
CA THR A 108 -7.54 -32.14 15.36
C THR A 108 -9.02 -31.80 15.38
N THR A 109 -9.35 -30.53 15.58
CA THR A 109 -10.73 -30.05 15.42
C THR A 109 -10.92 -29.71 13.94
N LEU A 110 -11.56 -30.60 13.19
CA LEU A 110 -12.16 -30.26 11.90
C LEU A 110 -13.53 -29.62 12.21
N LEU A 111 -13.60 -28.30 12.13
CA LEU A 111 -14.88 -27.58 12.09
C LEU A 111 -15.45 -27.72 10.68
N TRP A 112 -16.49 -28.56 10.56
CA TRP A 112 -17.49 -28.44 9.50
C TRP A 112 -18.62 -27.56 10.04
N GLU A 113 -18.61 -26.28 9.68
CA GLU A 113 -19.79 -25.43 9.88
C GLU A 113 -20.78 -25.67 8.74
N PHE A 114 -21.94 -26.24 9.09
CA PHE A 114 -23.16 -26.06 8.32
C PHE A 114 -23.60 -24.61 8.48
N ALA A 115 -23.31 -23.77 7.48
CA ALA A 115 -23.92 -22.45 7.38
C ALA A 115 -25.42 -22.62 7.09
N GLN A 116 -26.25 -22.13 8.01
CA GLN A 116 -27.65 -21.84 7.75
C GLN A 116 -27.72 -20.72 6.71
N VAL A 117 -28.21 -21.06 5.51
CA VAL A 117 -28.47 -20.10 4.43
C VAL A 117 -29.70 -19.27 4.78
N PRO A 118 -29.62 -17.93 4.87
CA PRO A 118 -30.81 -17.09 4.89
C PRO A 118 -31.48 -17.11 3.50
N LEU A 119 -32.81 -17.21 3.47
CA LEU A 119 -33.66 -17.21 2.28
C LEU A 119 -33.50 -15.92 1.44
N ARG A 120 -32.44 -15.85 0.62
CA ARG A 120 -32.31 -15.04 -0.60
C ARG A 120 -31.24 -15.64 -1.52
N SER A 121 -31.42 -16.90 -1.93
CA SER A 121 -30.52 -17.53 -2.94
C SER A 121 -31.12 -18.75 -3.63
N LEU A 122 -32.45 -18.85 -3.74
CA LEU A 122 -33.11 -19.90 -4.51
C LEU A 122 -33.57 -19.38 -5.88
N SER A 123 -32.62 -18.94 -6.71
CA SER A 123 -32.83 -18.84 -8.15
C SER A 123 -31.50 -18.75 -8.91
N MET A 124 -30.64 -19.78 -8.78
CA MET A 124 -29.54 -20.02 -9.75
C MET A 124 -28.78 -21.34 -9.49
N GLN A 125 -29.49 -22.46 -9.32
CA GLN A 125 -28.85 -23.79 -9.29
C GLN A 125 -29.49 -24.83 -10.23
N VAL A 126 -30.26 -24.41 -11.24
CA VAL A 126 -30.81 -25.32 -12.28
C VAL A 126 -30.35 -24.95 -13.71
N LEU A 127 -29.43 -23.99 -13.88
CA LEU A 127 -28.94 -23.55 -15.21
C LEU A 127 -27.51 -23.99 -15.52
N ARG A 128 -27.07 -25.15 -15.06
CA ARG A 128 -25.71 -25.66 -15.36
C ARG A 128 -25.63 -26.77 -16.41
N HIS A 129 -26.73 -27.23 -17.00
CA HIS A 129 -26.71 -28.24 -18.06
C HIS A 129 -27.69 -27.97 -19.20
N LEU A 130 -27.47 -26.88 -19.97
CA LEU A 130 -28.12 -26.67 -21.26
C LEU A 130 -27.13 -26.10 -22.30
N PRO A 131 -27.17 -26.56 -23.57
CA PRO A 131 -26.31 -26.04 -24.64
C PRO A 131 -26.71 -24.63 -25.09
N THR A 132 -25.74 -23.88 -25.59
CA THR A 132 -25.78 -22.45 -25.97
C THR A 132 -26.77 -22.06 -27.08
N SER A 133 -27.48 -23.02 -27.69
CA SER A 133 -28.52 -22.75 -28.69
C SER A 133 -29.91 -22.44 -28.11
N ALA A 134 -30.07 -22.46 -26.77
CA ALA A 134 -31.38 -22.26 -26.11
C ALA A 134 -31.53 -20.94 -25.32
N LEU A 135 -30.54 -20.04 -25.37
CA LEU A 135 -30.55 -18.79 -24.58
C LEU A 135 -31.13 -17.57 -25.32
N ALA A 136 -31.22 -17.60 -26.65
CA ALA A 136 -31.83 -16.53 -27.45
C ALA A 136 -33.37 -16.42 -27.38
N PRO A 137 -34.16 -17.51 -27.19
CA PRO A 137 -35.62 -17.40 -27.12
C PRO A 137 -36.14 -16.95 -25.74
N LEU A 138 -35.33 -17.08 -24.67
CA LEU A 138 -35.79 -16.81 -23.29
C LEU A 138 -35.79 -15.31 -22.95
N THR A 139 -34.89 -14.53 -23.56
CA THR A 139 -34.81 -13.07 -23.41
C THR A 139 -35.90 -12.33 -24.19
N LEU A 140 -36.38 -12.88 -25.32
CA LEU A 140 -37.51 -12.32 -26.07
C LEU A 140 -38.87 -12.54 -25.37
N LEU A 141 -39.03 -13.62 -24.62
CA LEU A 141 -40.26 -13.94 -23.88
C LEU A 141 -40.50 -13.03 -22.66
N LEU A 142 -39.45 -12.45 -22.09
CA LEU A 142 -39.53 -11.54 -20.93
C LEU A 142 -39.83 -10.08 -21.31
N VAL A 143 -39.52 -9.66 -22.55
CA VAL A 143 -39.81 -8.30 -23.04
C VAL A 143 -41.25 -8.17 -23.57
N GLY A 144 -41.82 -9.23 -24.16
CA GLY A 144 -43.21 -9.24 -24.63
C GLY A 144 -44.28 -9.26 -23.53
N ALA A 145 -43.95 -9.75 -22.34
CA ALA A 145 -44.91 -9.89 -21.23
C ALA A 145 -45.14 -8.59 -20.42
N LEU A 146 -44.40 -7.52 -20.70
CA LEU A 146 -44.51 -6.23 -19.99
C LEU A 146 -45.38 -5.18 -20.71
N GLN A 147 -45.94 -5.50 -21.88
CA GLN A 147 -46.79 -4.56 -22.66
C GLN A 147 -48.24 -4.99 -22.91
N ILE A 148 -48.69 -6.15 -22.42
CA ILE A 148 -50.07 -6.59 -22.63
C ILE A 148 -50.81 -6.59 -21.29
N GLY A 149 -51.65 -5.57 -21.13
CA GLY A 149 -52.56 -5.43 -19.99
C GLY A 149 -53.52 -6.62 -19.87
N CYS A 150 -53.87 -6.94 -18.63
CA CYS A 150 -54.78 -8.01 -18.27
C CYS A 150 -56.17 -7.84 -18.92
N SER A 151 -56.53 -8.75 -19.84
CA SER A 151 -57.87 -9.35 -19.90
C SER A 151 -57.91 -10.49 -20.92
N ASP A 152 -58.37 -11.65 -20.44
CA ASP A 152 -58.80 -12.85 -21.14
C ASP A 152 -57.77 -13.82 -21.76
N SER A 153 -57.94 -15.08 -21.37
CA SER A 153 -57.09 -16.23 -21.62
C SER A 153 -57.46 -16.93 -22.92
N ASN A 154 -56.61 -16.81 -23.94
CA ASN A 154 -56.13 -17.86 -24.86
C ASN A 154 -55.38 -17.20 -26.02
N ILE A 155 -54.05 -17.20 -25.97
CA ILE A 155 -53.20 -16.79 -27.10
C ILE A 155 -53.13 -17.97 -28.07
N SER A 156 -53.58 -17.77 -29.32
CA SER A 156 -53.52 -18.79 -30.36
C SER A 156 -52.17 -18.76 -31.10
N LEU A 157 -51.83 -19.85 -31.80
CA LEU A 157 -50.62 -19.91 -32.63
C LEU A 157 -50.66 -18.84 -33.75
N GLU A 158 -51.85 -18.51 -34.23
CA GLU A 158 -52.09 -17.47 -35.25
C GLU A 158 -51.82 -16.05 -34.70
N ASP A 159 -52.03 -15.80 -33.40
CA ASP A 159 -51.69 -14.52 -32.75
C ASP A 159 -50.17 -14.32 -32.61
N LEU A 160 -49.43 -15.41 -32.39
CA LEU A 160 -47.96 -15.41 -32.33
C LEU A 160 -47.33 -15.25 -33.72
N GLU A 161 -47.89 -15.89 -34.75
CA GLU A 161 -47.45 -15.72 -36.14
C GLU A 161 -47.76 -14.32 -36.69
N ALA A 162 -48.90 -13.73 -36.32
CA ALA A 162 -49.24 -12.34 -36.67
C ALA A 162 -48.34 -11.31 -35.97
N ALA A 163 -47.88 -11.59 -34.74
CA ALA A 163 -46.91 -10.77 -34.03
C ALA A 163 -45.49 -10.86 -34.63
N ALA A 164 -45.07 -12.07 -35.07
CA ALA A 164 -43.80 -12.27 -35.76
C ALA A 164 -43.76 -11.59 -37.13
N ALA A 165 -44.86 -11.62 -37.90
CA ALA A 165 -44.95 -10.95 -39.20
C ALA A 165 -44.94 -9.41 -39.11
N LYS A 166 -45.37 -8.84 -37.97
CA LYS A 166 -45.26 -7.39 -37.69
C LYS A 166 -43.84 -6.95 -37.29
N LEU A 167 -43.00 -7.87 -36.82
CA LEU A 167 -41.60 -7.58 -36.49
C LEU A 167 -40.67 -7.61 -37.73
N GLU A 168 -41.03 -8.35 -38.79
CA GLU A 168 -40.27 -8.37 -40.04
C GLU A 168 -40.54 -7.16 -40.97
N THR A 169 -41.57 -6.35 -40.71
CA THR A 169 -41.96 -5.21 -41.55
C THR A 169 -41.60 -3.83 -40.99
N THR A 170 -40.94 -3.76 -39.84
CA THR A 170 -40.36 -2.51 -39.28
C THR A 170 -38.84 -2.45 -39.34
N ALA A 171 -38.20 -3.37 -40.07
CA ALA A 171 -36.79 -3.28 -40.45
C ALA A 171 -36.67 -2.49 -41.77
N GLY A 172 -36.97 -1.20 -41.72
CA GLY A 172 -36.90 -0.34 -42.90
C GLY A 172 -36.97 1.13 -42.50
N GLU A 173 -35.81 1.78 -42.54
CA GLU A 173 -35.60 3.23 -42.56
C GLU A 173 -36.01 3.98 -41.28
N ASP A 174 -35.15 3.95 -40.27
CA ASP A 174 -34.98 5.11 -39.37
C ASP A 174 -33.51 5.22 -38.92
N ALA A 175 -33.06 6.48 -38.91
CA ALA A 175 -31.71 7.02 -38.73
C ALA A 175 -30.67 6.16 -38.00
N ASP A 176 -29.55 5.94 -38.70
CA ASP A 176 -28.23 5.65 -38.14
C ASP A 176 -27.77 6.82 -37.24
N ALA A 177 -28.14 6.73 -35.96
CA ALA A 177 -27.39 7.33 -34.87
C ALA A 177 -26.61 6.17 -34.24
N GLY A 178 -25.38 5.96 -34.70
CA GLY A 178 -24.50 4.89 -34.26
C GLY A 178 -24.34 4.83 -32.74
N ALA A 179 -25.08 3.92 -32.12
CA ALA A 179 -24.67 3.34 -30.85
C ALA A 179 -23.51 2.40 -31.18
N ALA A 180 -22.28 2.91 -31.07
CA ALA A 180 -21.09 2.07 -31.12
C ALA A 180 -21.27 0.97 -30.08
N VAL A 181 -21.36 -0.28 -30.53
CA VAL A 181 -21.23 -1.44 -29.64
C VAL A 181 -19.80 -1.38 -29.13
N MET A 182 -19.62 -0.87 -27.92
CA MET A 182 -18.31 -0.73 -27.29
C MET A 182 -17.75 -2.13 -27.06
N GLU A 183 -16.74 -2.50 -27.85
CA GLU A 183 -16.11 -3.81 -27.79
C GLU A 183 -15.11 -3.82 -26.63
N ILE A 184 -15.41 -4.61 -25.59
CA ILE A 184 -14.47 -4.90 -24.50
C ILE A 184 -13.22 -5.54 -25.12
N LEU A 185 -12.04 -5.14 -24.64
CA LEU A 185 -10.77 -5.68 -25.15
C LEU A 185 -10.76 -7.22 -25.03
N ASP A 186 -10.28 -7.89 -26.07
CA ASP A 186 -9.96 -9.32 -26.01
C ASP A 186 -8.69 -9.50 -25.16
N VAL A 187 -8.88 -9.75 -23.86
CA VAL A 187 -7.81 -9.87 -22.88
C VAL A 187 -7.17 -11.25 -22.90
N GLU A 188 -5.84 -11.29 -22.98
CA GLU A 188 -5.07 -12.53 -23.04
C GLU A 188 -5.10 -13.29 -21.70
N LYS A 189 -5.24 -12.56 -20.58
CA LYS A 189 -5.24 -13.12 -19.23
C LYS A 189 -6.33 -12.46 -18.36
N PRO A 190 -7.54 -13.04 -18.29
CA PRO A 190 -8.64 -12.46 -17.53
C PRO A 190 -8.54 -12.65 -16.01
N ASN A 191 -7.83 -13.67 -15.53
CA ASN A 191 -7.68 -13.91 -14.08
C ASN A 191 -6.30 -13.42 -13.63
N LEU A 192 -6.30 -12.44 -12.73
CA LEU A 192 -5.09 -11.74 -12.31
C LEU A 192 -4.93 -11.77 -10.79
N LYS A 193 -3.69 -11.75 -10.35
CA LYS A 193 -3.34 -11.64 -8.93
C LYS A 193 -2.37 -10.48 -8.71
N PHE A 194 -2.79 -9.50 -7.92
CA PHE A 194 -1.96 -8.32 -7.63
C PHE A 194 -1.51 -8.24 -6.17
N GLY A 195 -0.29 -7.77 -5.95
CA GLY A 195 0.24 -7.49 -4.62
C GLY A 195 0.01 -6.04 -4.19
N PHE A 196 -0.13 -5.82 -2.89
CA PHE A 196 -0.06 -4.47 -2.30
C PHE A 196 0.56 -4.50 -0.90
N ILE A 197 1.10 -3.36 -0.46
CA ILE A 197 1.43 -3.13 0.95
C ILE A 197 0.30 -2.34 1.61
N LYS A 198 0.03 -2.64 2.89
CA LYS A 198 -1.01 -2.01 3.70
C LYS A 198 -0.69 -0.53 3.98
N LEU A 199 -0.97 0.30 3.00
CA LEU A 199 -0.86 1.75 2.98
C LEU A 199 -2.06 2.33 2.24
N THR A 200 -2.43 3.57 2.51
CA THR A 200 -3.61 4.19 1.89
C THR A 200 -3.43 4.44 0.40
N ASP A 201 -2.20 4.62 -0.07
CA ASP A 201 -1.83 4.74 -1.49
C ASP A 201 -2.15 3.50 -2.35
N CYS A 202 -2.48 2.35 -1.74
CA CYS A 202 -3.06 1.21 -2.47
C CYS A 202 -4.50 1.46 -2.95
N ALA A 203 -5.11 2.59 -2.59
CA ALA A 203 -6.50 2.92 -2.86
C ALA A 203 -6.93 2.70 -4.32
N PRO A 204 -6.19 3.14 -5.37
CA PRO A 204 -6.64 2.94 -6.74
C PRO A 204 -6.86 1.46 -7.07
N LEU A 205 -6.00 0.57 -6.54
CA LEU A 205 -6.11 -0.87 -6.75
C LEU A 205 -7.33 -1.47 -6.04
N VAL A 206 -7.55 -1.09 -4.79
CA VAL A 206 -8.68 -1.57 -3.97
C VAL A 206 -10.00 -1.05 -4.54
N ILE A 207 -10.07 0.24 -4.88
CA ILE A 207 -11.26 0.87 -5.44
C ILE A 207 -11.58 0.32 -6.83
N ALA A 208 -10.59 0.10 -7.70
CA ALA A 208 -10.84 -0.51 -9.01
C ALA A 208 -11.51 -1.89 -8.90
N LYS A 209 -11.16 -2.66 -7.86
CA LYS A 209 -11.81 -3.93 -7.54
C LYS A 209 -13.21 -3.76 -6.97
N GLU A 210 -13.34 -2.98 -5.89
CA GLU A 210 -14.61 -2.85 -5.15
C GLU A 210 -15.70 -2.08 -5.91
N LYS A 211 -15.31 -1.17 -6.81
CA LYS A 211 -16.24 -0.47 -7.71
C LYS A 211 -16.53 -1.25 -9.00
N GLY A 212 -15.96 -2.45 -9.17
CA GLY A 212 -16.21 -3.31 -10.33
C GLY A 212 -15.51 -2.87 -11.61
N TYR A 213 -14.61 -1.88 -11.57
CA TYR A 213 -13.94 -1.38 -12.77
C TYR A 213 -13.05 -2.43 -13.44
N PHE A 214 -12.45 -3.36 -12.69
CA PHE A 214 -11.77 -4.50 -13.31
C PHE A 214 -12.73 -5.44 -14.03
N GLU A 215 -13.87 -5.77 -13.42
CA GLU A 215 -14.88 -6.68 -14.00
C GLU A 215 -15.47 -6.12 -15.29
N GLU A 216 -15.75 -4.81 -15.32
CA GLU A 216 -16.23 -4.10 -16.51
C GLU A 216 -15.24 -4.14 -17.69
N GLU A 217 -13.95 -4.33 -17.42
CA GLU A 217 -12.90 -4.49 -18.43
C GLU A 217 -12.57 -5.97 -18.71
N GLY A 218 -13.41 -6.90 -18.24
CA GLY A 218 -13.25 -8.35 -18.46
C GLY A 218 -12.24 -9.03 -17.53
N LEU A 219 -11.84 -8.38 -16.44
CA LEU A 219 -10.80 -8.86 -15.53
C LEU A 219 -11.39 -9.33 -14.19
N ASN A 220 -10.99 -10.54 -13.77
CA ASN A 220 -11.21 -11.08 -12.44
C ASN A 220 -9.93 -10.96 -11.62
N VAL A 221 -9.91 -10.00 -10.68
CA VAL A 221 -8.71 -9.61 -9.94
C VAL A 221 -8.76 -10.04 -8.47
N GLU A 222 -7.80 -10.86 -8.06
CA GLU A 222 -7.45 -11.10 -6.66
C GLU A 222 -6.39 -10.08 -6.23
N ILE A 223 -6.53 -9.50 -5.04
CA ILE A 223 -5.49 -8.64 -4.45
C ILE A 223 -5.04 -9.19 -3.11
N GLU A 224 -3.72 -9.22 -2.89
CA GLU A 224 -3.10 -9.89 -1.76
C GLU A 224 -2.10 -8.98 -1.05
N ALA A 225 -2.30 -8.76 0.25
CA ALA A 225 -1.38 -8.00 1.08
C ALA A 225 -0.01 -8.71 1.19
N GLN A 226 1.07 -7.97 0.96
CA GLN A 226 2.44 -8.46 1.05
C GLN A 226 3.08 -8.02 2.37
N SER A 227 4.06 -8.80 2.84
CA SER A 227 4.69 -8.58 4.16
C SER A 227 5.68 -7.40 4.15
N ASN A 228 6.35 -7.16 3.03
CA ASN A 228 7.27 -6.05 2.82
C ASN A 228 7.54 -5.86 1.32
N TRP A 229 8.19 -4.74 0.98
CA TRP A 229 8.49 -4.34 -0.39
C TRP A 229 9.38 -5.31 -1.15
N LYS A 230 10.36 -5.93 -0.50
CA LYS A 230 11.25 -6.91 -1.15
C LYS A 230 10.47 -8.14 -1.61
N VAL A 231 9.66 -8.70 -0.71
CA VAL A 231 8.81 -9.87 -1.01
C VAL A 231 7.82 -9.55 -2.13
N LEU A 232 7.22 -8.35 -2.11
CA LEU A 232 6.31 -7.91 -3.16
C LEU A 232 7.00 -7.87 -4.54
N LEU A 233 8.19 -7.24 -4.63
CA LEU A 233 8.94 -7.16 -5.88
C LEU A 233 9.36 -8.55 -6.38
N ASP A 234 9.94 -9.38 -5.51
CA ASP A 234 10.38 -10.73 -5.89
C ASP A 234 9.23 -11.58 -6.42
N ARG A 235 8.03 -11.48 -5.82
CA ARG A 235 6.86 -12.24 -6.27
C ARG A 235 6.30 -11.77 -7.60
N VAL A 236 6.46 -10.50 -7.96
CA VAL A 236 6.15 -10.01 -9.31
C VAL A 236 7.19 -10.51 -10.31
N ILE A 237 8.48 -10.43 -9.97
CA ILE A 237 9.57 -10.92 -10.83
C ILE A 237 9.44 -12.43 -11.12
N ASP A 238 9.12 -13.22 -10.09
CA ASP A 238 8.94 -14.67 -10.20
C ASP A 238 7.58 -15.08 -10.82
N GLY A 239 6.72 -14.13 -11.18
CA GLY A 239 5.42 -14.37 -11.80
C GLY A 239 4.36 -14.98 -10.86
N GLN A 240 4.57 -14.92 -9.54
CA GLN A 240 3.56 -15.29 -8.54
C GLN A 240 2.46 -14.23 -8.42
N LEU A 241 2.79 -12.98 -8.76
CA LEU A 241 1.90 -11.85 -8.90
C LEU A 241 2.05 -11.31 -10.33
N ASP A 242 0.93 -10.97 -10.97
CA ASP A 242 0.90 -10.42 -12.31
C ASP A 242 1.37 -8.96 -12.37
N GLY A 243 1.18 -8.25 -11.25
CA GLY A 243 1.57 -6.88 -11.05
C GLY A 243 1.37 -6.48 -9.59
N ALA A 244 1.76 -5.28 -9.22
CA ALA A 244 1.58 -4.82 -7.86
C ALA A 244 1.59 -3.30 -7.73
N HIS A 245 0.98 -2.84 -6.63
CA HIS A 245 1.32 -1.56 -6.03
C HIS A 245 2.79 -1.61 -5.55
N MET A 246 3.63 -0.77 -6.15
CA MET A 246 5.08 -0.68 -5.89
C MET A 246 5.50 0.74 -5.52
N LEU A 247 6.60 0.86 -4.80
CA LEU A 247 7.34 2.13 -4.71
C LEU A 247 7.84 2.51 -6.11
N ALA A 248 7.74 3.78 -6.52
CA ALA A 248 8.26 4.22 -7.83
C ALA A 248 9.73 3.85 -8.08
N GLY A 249 10.56 3.83 -7.03
CA GLY A 249 11.96 3.43 -7.14
C GLY A 249 12.20 1.93 -7.29
N GLN A 250 11.20 1.05 -7.09
CA GLN A 250 11.38 -0.40 -7.25
C GLN A 250 11.58 -0.81 -8.71
N PRO A 251 10.71 -0.42 -9.67
CA PRO A 251 10.96 -0.68 -11.09
C PRO A 251 12.29 -0.10 -11.57
N ILE A 252 12.65 1.07 -11.06
CA ILE A 252 13.89 1.79 -11.38
C ILE A 252 15.11 1.01 -10.89
N GLY A 253 15.17 0.74 -9.59
CA GLY A 253 16.27 0.00 -8.95
C GLY A 253 16.46 -1.38 -9.56
N ALA A 254 15.37 -2.11 -9.83
CA ALA A 254 15.43 -3.42 -10.45
C ALA A 254 16.01 -3.38 -11.87
N THR A 255 15.62 -2.39 -12.67
CA THR A 255 16.06 -2.28 -14.07
C THR A 255 17.54 -1.87 -14.15
N ILE A 256 17.99 -0.92 -13.32
CA ILE A 256 19.39 -0.47 -13.30
C ILE A 256 20.34 -1.41 -12.51
N GLY A 257 19.80 -2.46 -11.88
CA GLY A 257 20.58 -3.48 -11.18
C GLY A 257 20.96 -3.15 -9.73
N PHE A 258 20.26 -2.23 -9.06
CA PHE A 258 20.40 -2.03 -7.62
C PHE A 258 19.46 -2.97 -6.85
N GLY A 259 20.02 -4.03 -6.25
CA GLY A 259 19.26 -5.07 -5.54
C GLY A 259 18.90 -6.25 -6.43
N THR A 260 17.62 -6.65 -6.47
CA THR A 260 17.17 -7.70 -7.39
C THR A 260 17.09 -7.12 -8.80
N GLN A 261 17.89 -7.65 -9.74
CA GLN A 261 17.88 -7.18 -11.12
C GLN A 261 16.74 -7.84 -11.93
N ALA A 262 15.86 -7.02 -12.50
CA ALA A 262 14.80 -7.44 -13.41
C ALA A 262 14.28 -6.23 -14.20
N HIS A 263 13.77 -6.45 -15.41
CA HIS A 263 13.12 -5.38 -16.19
C HIS A 263 11.65 -5.27 -15.80
N VAL A 264 11.35 -4.28 -14.95
CA VAL A 264 10.01 -3.94 -14.50
C VAL A 264 9.63 -2.59 -15.07
N ILE A 265 8.41 -2.47 -15.59
CA ILE A 265 7.89 -1.25 -16.18
C ILE A 265 6.66 -0.77 -15.43
N THR A 266 6.28 0.49 -15.63
CA THR A 266 5.00 1.03 -15.17
C THR A 266 4.34 1.88 -16.23
N ALA A 267 3.03 1.73 -16.36
CA ALA A 267 2.17 2.56 -17.19
C ALA A 267 1.16 3.38 -16.36
N TYR A 268 1.26 3.37 -15.03
CA TYR A 268 0.33 4.07 -14.14
C TYR A 268 1.03 4.47 -12.86
N SER A 269 1.07 5.77 -12.59
CA SER A 269 1.40 6.31 -11.28
C SER A 269 0.17 6.18 -10.39
N LEU A 270 0.33 5.66 -9.17
CA LEU A 270 -0.78 5.43 -8.26
C LEU A 270 -1.21 6.72 -7.60
N ASP A 271 -0.25 7.53 -7.14
CA ASP A 271 -0.52 8.72 -6.36
C ASP A 271 0.66 9.70 -6.34
N TYR A 272 0.33 10.94 -6.01
CA TYR A 272 1.24 11.92 -5.44
C TYR A 272 1.02 12.06 -3.93
N ASN A 273 2.10 12.41 -3.24
CA ASN A 273 2.13 12.72 -1.81
C ASN A 273 1.82 11.49 -0.92
N GLY A 274 1.20 11.67 0.25
CA GLY A 274 0.73 10.56 1.09
C GLY A 274 1.64 10.10 2.23
N ASN A 275 2.82 10.71 2.38
CA ASN A 275 3.81 10.34 3.40
C ASN A 275 4.01 11.43 4.45
N GLY A 276 4.57 11.02 5.59
CA GLY A 276 4.98 11.92 6.66
C GLY A 276 6.25 11.46 7.36
N ILE A 277 6.93 12.42 7.97
CA ILE A 277 8.04 12.17 8.90
C ILE A 277 7.51 12.38 10.31
N THR A 278 7.60 11.34 11.13
CA THR A 278 7.19 11.34 12.54
C THR A 278 8.39 11.16 13.45
N VAL A 279 8.48 11.93 14.52
CA VAL A 279 9.49 11.76 15.58
C VAL A 279 8.81 11.28 16.86
N SER A 280 9.56 10.58 17.72
CA SER A 280 9.07 10.20 19.06
C SER A 280 8.82 11.43 19.93
N ASN A 281 7.96 11.30 20.94
CA ASN A 281 7.68 12.40 21.88
C ASN A 281 8.95 12.91 22.58
N GLU A 282 9.89 12.02 22.92
CA GLU A 282 11.17 12.40 23.53
C GLU A 282 12.00 13.32 22.63
N ILE A 283 12.07 13.01 21.32
CA ILE A 283 12.76 13.86 20.36
C ILE A 283 11.98 15.14 20.10
N TRP A 284 10.65 15.07 20.06
CA TRP A 284 9.80 16.25 19.89
C TRP A 284 10.00 17.27 21.01
N GLU A 285 10.01 16.84 22.27
CA GLU A 285 10.27 17.70 23.43
C GLU A 285 11.63 18.40 23.31
N GLN A 286 12.68 17.67 22.92
CA GLN A 286 14.01 18.24 22.69
C GLN A 286 14.04 19.22 21.50
N MET A 287 13.31 18.93 20.43
CA MET A 287 13.18 19.87 19.30
C MET A 287 12.52 21.18 19.75
N GLN A 288 11.49 21.11 20.60
CA GLN A 288 10.84 22.28 21.19
C GLN A 288 11.75 23.06 22.15
N GLU A 289 12.69 22.40 22.82
CA GLU A 289 13.73 23.08 23.60
C GLU A 289 14.71 23.86 22.73
N ASN A 290 15.07 23.32 21.57
CA ASN A 290 15.95 23.97 20.60
C ASN A 290 15.27 25.09 19.82
N ASP A 291 13.96 25.01 19.61
CA ASP A 291 13.16 26.04 18.94
C ASP A 291 11.87 26.37 19.74
N PRO A 292 11.88 27.49 20.49
CA PRO A 292 10.71 27.95 21.23
C PRO A 292 9.46 28.21 20.39
N ALA A 293 9.58 28.43 19.07
CA ALA A 293 8.42 28.60 18.19
C ALA A 293 7.58 27.30 18.07
N LEU A 294 8.19 26.15 18.36
CA LEU A 294 7.52 24.85 18.38
C LEU A 294 6.71 24.61 19.66
N LYS A 295 6.89 25.44 20.70
CA LYS A 295 6.11 25.41 21.96
C LYS A 295 4.76 26.12 21.79
N SER A 296 4.01 25.69 20.79
CA SER A 296 2.67 26.17 20.46
C SER A 296 1.75 24.97 20.26
N ASP A 297 0.47 25.12 20.57
CA ASP A 297 -0.56 24.10 20.29
C ASP A 297 -0.68 23.82 18.78
N THR A 298 -0.29 24.79 17.95
CA THR A 298 -0.23 24.71 16.48
C THR A 298 1.08 25.34 16.00
N PRO A 299 2.22 24.63 16.05
CA PRO A 299 3.52 25.16 15.62
C PRO A 299 3.50 25.53 14.13
N PRO A 300 4.36 26.45 13.65
CA PRO A 300 4.43 26.73 12.21
C PRO A 300 4.93 25.48 11.45
N HIS A 301 4.23 25.12 10.37
CA HIS A 301 4.66 24.07 9.45
C HIS A 301 5.05 24.69 8.09
N PRO A 302 5.96 24.05 7.34
CA PRO A 302 6.65 22.82 7.70
C PRO A 302 7.74 23.01 8.76
N ILE A 303 7.99 21.97 9.55
CA ILE A 303 9.06 21.97 10.55
C ILE A 303 10.32 21.39 9.90
N PRO A 304 11.35 22.21 9.60
CA PRO A 304 12.62 21.72 9.07
C PRO A 304 13.40 20.93 10.14
N ALA A 305 14.38 20.13 9.72
CA ALA A 305 15.24 19.38 10.63
C ALA A 305 16.25 20.24 11.41
N THR A 306 16.17 21.57 11.36
CA THR A 306 17.12 22.47 12.02
C THR A 306 17.09 22.36 13.54
N SER A 307 15.90 22.16 14.14
CA SER A 307 15.74 21.93 15.58
C SER A 307 16.15 20.51 16.02
N LEU A 308 16.23 19.57 15.07
CA LEU A 308 16.75 18.21 15.28
C LEU A 308 18.28 18.17 15.31
N LYS A 309 18.95 19.02 14.52
CA LYS A 309 20.41 18.98 14.35
C LYS A 309 21.21 19.01 15.67
N PRO A 310 20.94 19.91 16.65
CA PRO A 310 21.68 19.91 17.91
C PRO A 310 21.55 18.61 18.71
N ILE A 311 20.41 17.91 18.58
CA ILE A 311 20.17 16.62 19.23
C ILE A 311 21.06 15.55 18.60
N VAL A 312 21.06 15.48 17.26
CA VAL A 312 21.91 14.55 16.51
C VAL A 312 23.39 14.81 16.79
N ASP A 313 23.82 16.07 16.83
CA ASP A 313 25.19 16.45 17.15
C ASP A 313 25.58 16.03 18.59
N SER A 314 24.65 16.09 19.55
CA SER A 314 24.86 15.59 20.92
C SER A 314 25.01 14.07 20.97
N TYR A 315 24.13 13.33 20.28
CA TYR A 315 24.22 11.87 20.19
C TYR A 315 25.57 11.42 19.62
N LYS A 316 26.01 12.08 18.53
CA LYS A 316 27.31 11.83 17.91
C LYS A 316 28.48 12.11 18.86
N GLN A 317 28.44 13.22 19.60
CA GLN A 317 29.48 13.57 20.60
C GLN A 317 29.53 12.56 21.76
N GLU A 318 28.39 11.99 22.14
CA GLU A 318 28.27 10.95 23.16
C GLU A 318 28.61 9.55 22.65
N GLY A 319 28.86 9.38 21.35
CA GLY A 319 29.08 8.08 20.72
C GLY A 319 27.84 7.19 20.70
N LYS A 320 26.64 7.79 20.68
CA LYS A 320 25.35 7.12 20.58
C LYS A 320 24.82 7.20 19.16
N ASP A 321 24.21 6.11 18.70
CA ASP A 321 23.54 6.09 17.41
C ASP A 321 22.20 6.83 17.46
N PHE A 322 21.94 7.66 16.44
CA PHE A 322 20.63 8.26 16.21
C PHE A 322 19.88 7.46 15.14
N ASN A 323 19.00 6.55 15.55
CA ASN A 323 18.33 5.60 14.64
C ASN A 323 16.97 6.15 14.16
N MET A 324 16.74 6.16 12.85
CA MET A 324 15.42 6.42 12.26
C MET A 324 15.00 5.31 11.28
N GLY A 325 13.69 5.22 11.04
CA GLY A 325 13.08 4.23 10.14
C GLY A 325 12.77 4.77 8.74
N MET A 326 13.00 3.94 7.73
CA MET A 326 12.45 4.08 6.37
C MET A 326 11.96 2.72 5.88
N VAL A 327 11.19 2.67 4.79
CA VAL A 327 10.49 1.42 4.41
C VAL A 327 11.28 0.54 3.44
N PHE A 328 12.16 1.13 2.62
CA PHE A 328 13.00 0.40 1.66
C PHE A 328 14.12 1.30 1.10
N PRO A 329 15.30 0.77 0.71
CA PRO A 329 16.42 1.58 0.20
C PRO A 329 16.12 2.41 -1.05
N VAL A 330 15.26 1.92 -1.96
CA VAL A 330 14.82 2.65 -3.16
C VAL A 330 13.43 3.27 -3.01
N SER A 331 12.99 3.51 -1.77
CA SER A 331 11.67 4.11 -1.52
C SER A 331 11.72 5.64 -1.56
N THR A 332 10.60 6.24 -1.96
CA THR A 332 10.34 7.69 -1.84
C THR A 332 10.60 8.17 -0.42
N HIS A 333 10.08 7.45 0.59
CA HIS A 333 10.35 7.66 2.01
C HIS A 333 11.83 7.82 2.39
N ASN A 334 12.71 6.98 1.83
CA ASN A 334 14.14 7.06 2.07
C ASN A 334 14.71 8.36 1.50
N TYR A 335 14.26 8.76 0.31
CA TYR A 335 14.71 10.00 -0.31
C TYR A 335 14.12 11.25 0.37
N GLU A 336 12.87 11.20 0.81
CA GLU A 336 12.19 12.27 1.56
C GLU A 336 12.89 12.55 2.89
N ILE A 337 13.14 11.52 3.72
CA ILE A 337 13.83 11.71 5.00
C ILE A 337 15.28 12.16 4.81
N ARG A 338 15.97 11.63 3.79
CA ARG A 338 17.33 12.07 3.42
C ARG A 338 17.34 13.53 2.99
N TYR A 339 16.35 13.97 2.24
CA TYR A 339 16.21 15.36 1.81
C TYR A 339 15.97 16.29 3.01
N TRP A 340 15.00 15.95 3.86
CA TRP A 340 14.67 16.72 5.06
C TRP A 340 15.87 16.87 6.02
N LEU A 341 16.61 15.78 6.25
CA LEU A 341 17.84 15.80 7.06
C LEU A 341 18.96 16.61 6.41
N ALA A 342 19.22 16.38 5.12
CA ALA A 342 20.32 17.03 4.41
C ALA A 342 20.09 18.54 4.23
N ALA A 343 18.84 18.98 4.09
CA ALA A 343 18.49 20.40 4.04
C ALA A 343 18.84 21.15 5.35
N ALA A 344 18.97 20.44 6.47
CA ALA A 344 19.44 20.99 7.73
C ALA A 344 20.93 20.72 8.01
N GLY A 345 21.68 20.17 7.05
CA GLY A 345 23.10 19.84 7.22
C GLY A 345 23.36 18.59 8.08
N ILE A 346 22.39 17.67 8.18
CA ILE A 346 22.55 16.37 8.85
C ILE A 346 22.87 15.32 7.79
N HIS A 347 23.95 14.54 7.97
CA HIS A 347 24.33 13.50 7.03
C HIS A 347 23.52 12.21 7.25
N PRO A 348 22.68 11.76 6.29
CA PRO A 348 21.85 10.56 6.46
C PRO A 348 22.56 9.27 6.01
N GLY A 349 23.89 9.33 5.84
CA GLY A 349 24.73 8.26 5.33
C GLY A 349 24.75 8.13 3.81
N MET A 350 25.72 7.41 3.27
CA MET A 350 25.91 7.13 1.85
C MET A 350 25.88 5.63 1.57
N TYR A 351 25.37 5.25 0.39
CA TYR A 351 25.53 3.92 -0.18
C TYR A 351 26.86 3.84 -0.94
N THR A 352 27.48 2.66 -0.92
CA THR A 352 28.66 2.32 -1.75
C THR A 352 28.51 0.91 -2.30
N GLU A 353 29.43 0.48 -3.16
CA GLU A 353 29.46 -0.90 -3.66
C GLU A 353 29.56 -1.92 -2.52
N GLU A 354 30.30 -1.59 -1.46
CA GLU A 354 30.50 -2.43 -0.29
C GLU A 354 29.43 -2.23 0.81
N ASN A 355 28.72 -1.09 0.81
CA ASN A 355 27.70 -0.76 1.80
C ASN A 355 26.36 -0.47 1.11
N ILE A 356 25.53 -1.50 1.00
CA ILE A 356 24.17 -1.41 0.45
C ILE A 356 23.13 -0.97 1.49
N GLN A 357 23.55 -0.77 2.75
CA GLN A 357 22.70 -0.31 3.85
C GLN A 357 22.55 1.21 3.85
N GLY A 358 23.48 1.95 3.23
CA GLY A 358 23.43 3.40 3.10
C GLY A 358 23.88 4.15 4.35
N THR A 359 24.80 3.58 5.13
CA THR A 359 25.19 4.06 6.47
C THR A 359 26.60 4.65 6.54
N VAL A 360 27.32 4.77 5.42
CA VAL A 360 28.68 5.33 5.42
C VAL A 360 28.63 6.82 5.75
N ASP A 361 29.45 7.29 6.69
CA ASP A 361 29.51 8.68 7.16
C ASP A 361 28.17 9.27 7.64
N ALA A 362 27.33 8.42 8.23
CA ALA A 362 26.02 8.81 8.75
C ALA A 362 26.09 9.51 10.12
N ASP A 363 25.42 10.64 10.26
CA ASP A 363 25.02 11.23 11.55
C ASP A 363 23.73 10.59 12.08
N VAL A 364 22.85 10.16 11.16
CA VAL A 364 21.59 9.46 11.44
C VAL A 364 21.59 8.12 10.71
N LEU A 365 21.37 7.03 11.44
CA LEU A 365 21.29 5.69 10.88
C LEU A 365 19.85 5.40 10.42
N LEU A 366 19.68 5.19 9.11
CA LEU A 366 18.40 4.84 8.50
C LEU A 366 18.26 3.33 8.35
N SER A 367 17.21 2.77 8.94
CA SER A 367 16.96 1.32 8.95
C SER A 367 15.63 0.94 8.31
N VAL A 368 15.59 -0.22 7.64
CA VAL A 368 14.38 -0.72 7.00
C VAL A 368 13.41 -1.26 8.04
N THR A 369 12.21 -0.69 8.11
CA THR A 369 11.10 -1.19 8.93
C THR A 369 9.83 -1.29 8.07
N PRO A 370 9.14 -2.44 8.05
CA PRO A 370 7.86 -2.56 7.35
C PRO A 370 6.81 -1.56 7.88
N PRO A 371 6.01 -0.92 7.00
CA PRO A 371 5.12 0.17 7.41
C PRO A 371 4.20 -0.13 8.61
N PRO A 372 3.48 -1.28 8.66
CA PRO A 372 2.61 -1.59 9.81
C PRO A 372 3.35 -1.77 11.14
N GLN A 373 4.67 -1.96 11.10
CA GLN A 373 5.51 -2.14 12.28
C GLN A 373 6.08 -0.81 12.80
N MET A 374 6.08 0.27 12.00
CA MET A 374 6.69 1.55 12.36
C MET A 374 6.22 2.09 13.73
N PRO A 375 4.91 2.16 14.03
CA PRO A 375 4.47 2.69 15.33
C PRO A 375 4.98 1.87 16.52
N ALA A 376 4.98 0.53 16.42
CA ALA A 376 5.45 -0.34 17.50
C ALA A 376 6.97 -0.23 17.69
N THR A 377 7.74 -0.07 16.60
CA THR A 377 9.20 0.12 16.66
C THR A 377 9.58 1.47 17.29
N LEU A 378 8.80 2.52 17.01
CA LEU A 378 8.93 3.84 17.65
C LEU A 378 8.62 3.76 19.15
N GLU A 379 7.49 3.15 19.52
CA GLU A 379 7.07 2.97 20.92
C GLU A 379 8.10 2.17 21.74
N ALA A 380 8.77 1.20 21.10
CA ALA A 380 9.85 0.42 21.72
C ALA A 380 11.18 1.19 21.86
N GLY A 381 11.29 2.41 21.31
CA GLY A 381 12.52 3.21 21.32
C GLY A 381 13.64 2.63 20.45
N THR A 382 13.32 1.70 19.55
CA THR A 382 14.32 1.12 18.62
C THR A 382 14.68 2.11 17.51
N ILE A 383 13.70 2.92 17.09
CA ILE A 383 13.88 4.09 16.23
C ILE A 383 13.35 5.32 16.99
N LEU A 384 13.94 6.49 16.70
CA LEU A 384 13.62 7.77 17.33
C LEU A 384 12.70 8.64 16.46
N GLY A 385 12.50 8.22 15.21
CA GLY A 385 11.55 8.75 14.24
C GLY A 385 11.56 7.90 12.97
N TYR A 386 10.67 8.18 12.03
CA TYR A 386 10.56 7.47 10.76
C TYR A 386 9.91 8.30 9.66
N CYS A 387 10.09 7.87 8.41
CA CYS A 387 9.32 8.31 7.26
C CYS A 387 8.51 7.14 6.70
N VAL A 388 7.20 7.30 6.59
CA VAL A 388 6.25 6.25 6.16
C VAL A 388 5.02 6.87 5.50
N GLY A 389 4.39 6.15 4.59
CA GLY A 389 3.05 6.46 4.08
C GLY A 389 1.95 6.21 5.10
N GLU A 390 0.79 6.80 4.87
CA GLU A 390 -0.37 6.64 5.74
C GLU A 390 -0.99 5.23 5.70
N PRO A 391 -1.64 4.79 6.80
CA PRO A 391 -2.10 5.55 7.97
C PRO A 391 -1.13 5.52 9.17
N TRP A 392 0.14 5.16 8.97
CA TRP A 392 1.03 4.82 10.07
C TRP A 392 1.59 6.05 10.81
N ASN A 393 1.50 7.27 10.24
CA ASN A 393 1.78 8.49 11.00
C ASN A 393 0.58 8.82 11.90
N GLN A 394 -0.64 8.76 11.36
CA GLN A 394 -1.86 8.96 12.15
C GLN A 394 -1.99 7.95 13.29
N GLN A 395 -1.55 6.71 13.05
CA GLN A 395 -1.53 5.68 14.10
C GLN A 395 -0.62 6.04 15.28
N ALA A 396 0.49 6.74 15.05
CA ALA A 396 1.38 7.22 16.12
C ALA A 396 0.75 8.39 16.89
N VAL A 397 0.06 9.29 16.20
CA VAL A 397 -0.69 10.39 16.82
C VAL A 397 -1.80 9.85 17.72
N VAL A 398 -2.64 8.94 17.21
CA VAL A 398 -3.77 8.35 17.96
C VAL A 398 -3.29 7.54 19.17
N LYS A 399 -2.13 6.91 19.08
CA LYS A 399 -1.50 6.21 20.21
C LYS A 399 -0.78 7.15 21.19
N GLY A 400 -0.56 8.40 20.81
CA GLY A 400 0.19 9.38 21.60
C GLY A 400 1.67 9.02 21.77
N ILE A 401 2.30 8.39 20.77
CA ILE A 401 3.69 7.91 20.85
C ILE A 401 4.68 8.73 20.01
N GLY A 402 4.17 9.58 19.12
CA GLY A 402 5.00 10.43 18.26
C GLY A 402 4.21 11.54 17.59
N VAL A 403 4.95 12.48 17.02
CA VAL A 403 4.44 13.70 16.39
C VAL A 403 4.98 13.77 14.95
N PRO A 404 4.10 13.78 13.93
CA PRO A 404 4.47 14.15 12.58
C PRO A 404 5.03 15.58 12.57
N VAL A 405 6.19 15.78 11.96
CA VAL A 405 6.86 17.10 11.89
C VAL A 405 6.75 17.74 10.50
N THR A 406 6.66 16.93 9.46
CA THR A 406 6.47 17.39 8.08
C THR A 406 5.78 16.30 7.26
N THR A 407 5.03 16.71 6.24
CA THR A 407 4.51 15.80 5.21
C THR A 407 5.41 15.79 4.00
N ASN A 408 5.27 14.81 3.10
CA ASN A 408 5.99 14.87 1.83
C ASN A 408 5.48 15.97 0.90
N TYR A 409 4.20 16.34 0.99
CA TYR A 409 3.65 17.52 0.30
C TYR A 409 4.41 18.80 0.70
N ASP A 410 4.83 18.91 1.96
CA ASP A 410 5.66 20.02 2.42
C ASP A 410 7.11 19.93 1.92
N ILE A 411 7.65 18.72 1.74
CA ILE A 411 9.01 18.49 1.27
C ILE A 411 9.13 18.81 -0.22
N TRP A 412 8.17 18.33 -1.00
CA TRP A 412 8.01 18.61 -2.42
C TRP A 412 6.52 18.49 -2.77
N LYS A 413 5.90 19.61 -3.15
CA LYS A 413 4.49 19.60 -3.53
C LYS A 413 4.24 18.70 -4.74
N ASN A 414 3.25 17.82 -4.62
CA ASN A 414 2.85 16.89 -5.66
C ASN A 414 4.03 16.01 -6.11
N ASN A 415 4.73 15.43 -5.14
CA ASN A 415 5.84 14.53 -5.41
C ASN A 415 5.33 13.16 -5.89
N PRO A 416 6.01 12.52 -6.85
CA PRO A 416 5.68 11.16 -7.27
C PRO A 416 5.91 10.17 -6.15
N GLU A 417 4.97 9.25 -5.94
CA GLU A 417 5.09 8.22 -4.91
C GLU A 417 5.01 6.80 -5.49
N LYS A 418 3.83 6.19 -5.52
CA LYS A 418 3.69 4.78 -5.87
C LYS A 418 3.37 4.62 -7.34
N VAL A 419 3.63 3.43 -7.86
CA VAL A 419 3.31 3.05 -9.23
C VAL A 419 2.68 1.67 -9.26
N PHE A 420 1.91 1.39 -10.30
CA PHE A 420 1.53 0.02 -10.62
C PHE A 420 2.61 -0.59 -11.53
N GLY A 421 3.33 -1.57 -11.01
CA GLY A 421 4.46 -2.21 -11.70
C GLY A 421 4.12 -3.62 -12.20
N VAL A 422 4.57 -3.93 -13.43
CA VAL A 422 4.54 -5.27 -14.04
C VAL A 422 5.90 -5.59 -14.63
N THR A 423 6.26 -6.87 -14.80
CA THR A 423 7.47 -7.20 -15.55
C THR A 423 7.27 -6.89 -17.03
N LYS A 424 8.34 -6.46 -17.72
CA LYS A 424 8.28 -6.21 -19.17
C LYS A 424 7.85 -7.44 -19.95
N GLU A 425 8.32 -8.63 -19.54
CA GLU A 425 7.93 -9.89 -20.16
C GLU A 425 6.43 -10.18 -20.01
N TRP A 426 5.81 -9.79 -18.88
CA TRP A 426 4.38 -9.96 -18.68
C TRP A 426 3.58 -9.01 -19.58
N ASP A 427 3.98 -7.75 -19.68
CA ASP A 427 3.36 -6.75 -20.58
C ASP A 427 3.43 -7.19 -22.05
N GLU A 428 4.60 -7.64 -22.52
CA GLU A 428 4.78 -8.10 -23.89
C GLU A 428 3.89 -9.31 -24.25
N LYS A 429 3.54 -10.14 -23.25
CA LYS A 429 2.65 -11.31 -23.42
C LYS A 429 1.17 -10.98 -23.27
N HIS A 430 0.84 -9.91 -22.54
CA HIS A 430 -0.51 -9.57 -22.14
C HIS A 430 -0.86 -8.08 -22.39
N PRO A 431 -0.60 -7.53 -23.60
CA PRO A 431 -0.73 -6.09 -23.84
C PRO A 431 -2.18 -5.58 -23.73
N ASN A 432 -3.19 -6.34 -24.18
CA ASN A 432 -4.59 -5.93 -24.01
C ASN A 432 -5.04 -6.02 -22.56
N THR A 433 -4.60 -7.06 -21.86
CA THR A 433 -4.83 -7.23 -20.42
C THR A 433 -4.24 -6.06 -19.65
N HIS A 434 -3.02 -5.63 -19.96
CA HIS A 434 -2.40 -4.48 -19.31
C HIS A 434 -3.21 -3.20 -19.59
N LEU A 435 -3.62 -2.95 -20.82
CA LEU A 435 -4.49 -1.80 -21.15
C LEU A 435 -5.80 -1.82 -20.36
N ALA A 436 -6.45 -2.97 -20.24
CA ALA A 436 -7.66 -3.14 -19.43
C ALA A 436 -7.42 -2.81 -17.94
N VAL A 437 -6.27 -3.22 -17.38
CA VAL A 437 -5.87 -2.86 -16.01
C VAL A 437 -5.70 -1.34 -15.87
N ILE A 438 -5.00 -0.70 -16.81
CA ILE A 438 -4.75 0.75 -16.75
C ILE A 438 -6.05 1.54 -16.89
N LYS A 439 -6.98 1.11 -17.75
CA LYS A 439 -8.33 1.71 -17.84
C LYS A 439 -9.07 1.65 -16.49
N ALA A 440 -9.07 0.49 -15.83
CA ALA A 440 -9.73 0.33 -14.54
C ALA A 440 -9.09 1.21 -13.44
N LEU A 441 -7.76 1.28 -13.40
CA LEU A 441 -7.02 2.11 -12.44
C LEU A 441 -7.27 3.61 -12.65
N ILE A 442 -7.28 4.09 -13.90
CA ILE A 442 -7.62 5.50 -14.23
C ILE A 442 -9.00 5.87 -13.67
N ARG A 443 -10.00 5.01 -13.86
CA ARG A 443 -11.35 5.23 -13.35
C ARG A 443 -11.38 5.26 -11.82
N ALA A 444 -10.61 4.40 -11.16
CA ALA A 444 -10.49 4.39 -9.71
C ALA A 444 -9.82 5.66 -9.17
N GLY A 445 -8.71 6.10 -9.77
CA GLY A 445 -8.06 7.37 -9.42
C GLY A 445 -9.01 8.55 -9.60
N LYS A 446 -9.69 8.65 -10.75
CA LYS A 446 -10.66 9.71 -11.01
C LYS A 446 -11.83 9.69 -10.01
N TRP A 447 -12.30 8.51 -9.62
CA TRP A 447 -13.33 8.37 -8.59
C TRP A 447 -12.82 8.84 -7.22
N LEU A 448 -11.61 8.46 -6.81
CA LEU A 448 -11.01 8.85 -5.54
C LEU A 448 -10.85 10.37 -5.39
N ASP A 449 -10.57 11.06 -6.49
CA ASP A 449 -10.33 12.51 -6.51
C ASP A 449 -11.55 13.35 -6.94
N ALA A 450 -12.71 12.71 -7.16
CA ALA A 450 -13.92 13.42 -7.51
C ALA A 450 -14.31 14.43 -6.43
N THR A 451 -14.69 15.64 -6.85
CA THR A 451 -15.11 16.71 -5.97
C THR A 451 -16.52 17.20 -6.27
N ASP A 452 -17.15 17.82 -5.26
CA ASP A 452 -18.34 18.64 -5.47
C ASP A 452 -17.98 20.00 -6.11
N GLU A 453 -18.99 20.86 -6.26
CA GLU A 453 -18.86 22.21 -6.81
C GLU A 453 -17.95 23.15 -5.98
N ASN A 454 -17.69 22.82 -4.71
CA ASN A 454 -16.85 23.58 -3.80
C ASN A 454 -15.42 23.00 -3.69
N GLY A 455 -15.10 21.96 -4.47
CA GLY A 455 -13.79 21.30 -4.45
C GLY A 455 -13.61 20.31 -3.30
N VAL A 456 -14.68 19.94 -2.58
CA VAL A 456 -14.62 18.97 -1.48
C VAL A 456 -14.64 17.56 -2.05
N LEU A 457 -13.75 16.69 -1.57
CA LEU A 457 -13.64 15.29 -1.98
C LEU A 457 -14.89 14.49 -1.55
N VAL A 458 -15.66 13.97 -2.51
CA VAL A 458 -16.98 13.35 -2.22
C VAL A 458 -16.91 11.85 -1.94
N ASN A 459 -15.84 11.19 -2.37
CA ASN A 459 -15.72 9.73 -2.34
C ASN A 459 -14.71 9.21 -1.30
N ARG A 460 -13.93 10.09 -0.66
CA ARG A 460 -12.82 9.68 0.22
C ARG A 460 -13.28 8.99 1.50
N GLN A 461 -14.43 9.36 2.06
CA GLN A 461 -15.02 8.71 3.23
C GLN A 461 -15.44 7.27 2.90
N GLU A 462 -16.06 7.04 1.75
CA GLU A 462 -16.35 5.67 1.28
C GLU A 462 -15.05 4.89 1.08
N ALA A 463 -14.02 5.52 0.49
CA ALA A 463 -12.72 4.89 0.30
C ALA A 463 -12.05 4.50 1.62
N ALA A 464 -12.04 5.39 2.62
CA ALA A 464 -11.46 5.13 3.94
C ALA A 464 -12.14 3.95 4.63
N LYS A 465 -13.47 3.91 4.59
CA LYS A 465 -14.25 2.79 5.09
C LYS A 465 -13.90 1.47 4.41
N ILE A 466 -13.79 1.46 3.08
CA ILE A 466 -13.38 0.26 2.33
C ILE A 466 -11.97 -0.17 2.77
N LEU A 467 -11.00 0.76 2.80
CA LEU A 467 -9.61 0.49 3.14
C LEU A 467 -9.42 -0.01 4.58
N SER A 468 -10.29 0.40 5.51
CA SER A 468 -10.29 -0.09 6.90
C SER A 468 -10.59 -1.59 7.03
N GLY A 469 -11.12 -2.21 5.97
CA GLY A 469 -11.37 -3.65 5.91
C GLY A 469 -10.13 -4.47 6.24
N LYS A 470 -10.29 -5.54 7.03
CA LYS A 470 -9.21 -6.44 7.47
C LYS A 470 -8.40 -7.04 6.30
N ASP A 471 -9.06 -7.23 5.15
CA ASP A 471 -8.49 -7.80 3.94
C ASP A 471 -7.69 -6.75 3.13
N TYR A 472 -7.78 -5.46 3.51
CA TYR A 472 -7.07 -4.31 2.94
C TYR A 472 -6.07 -3.73 3.94
N VAL A 473 -6.09 -2.42 4.20
CA VAL A 473 -5.15 -1.77 5.13
C VAL A 473 -5.36 -2.31 6.53
N GLY A 474 -6.62 -2.37 6.98
CA GLY A 474 -6.98 -2.96 8.27
C GLY A 474 -6.62 -2.11 9.49
N ALA A 475 -6.33 -0.82 9.29
CA ALA A 475 -6.33 0.17 10.36
C ALA A 475 -7.77 0.66 10.62
N ASP A 476 -8.03 1.22 11.80
CA ASP A 476 -9.34 1.76 12.14
C ASP A 476 -9.74 2.88 11.16
N GLU A 477 -11.03 2.93 10.80
CA GLU A 477 -11.57 3.92 9.84
C GLU A 477 -11.20 5.35 10.25
N ASP A 478 -11.40 5.70 11.53
CA ASP A 478 -11.06 7.02 12.08
C ASP A 478 -9.56 7.38 11.92
N VAL A 479 -8.66 6.38 11.95
CA VAL A 479 -7.22 6.61 11.76
C VAL A 479 -6.91 6.90 10.30
N ILE A 480 -7.58 6.21 9.38
CA ILE A 480 -7.44 6.45 7.94
C ILE A 480 -8.04 7.80 7.55
N ASP A 481 -9.19 8.15 8.13
CA ASP A 481 -9.91 9.40 7.85
C ASP A 481 -9.07 10.65 8.14
N ASN A 482 -8.21 10.59 9.17
CA ASN A 482 -7.34 11.68 9.59
C ASN A 482 -6.40 12.20 8.49
N SER A 483 -6.11 11.38 7.47
CA SER A 483 -5.24 11.75 6.34
C SER A 483 -5.87 11.55 4.96
N MET A 484 -6.91 10.71 4.82
CA MET A 484 -7.50 10.40 3.51
C MET A 484 -8.57 11.37 3.02
N THR A 485 -9.16 12.14 3.94
CA THR A 485 -10.37 12.94 3.68
C THR A 485 -10.11 14.43 3.46
N GLY A 486 -8.85 14.78 3.20
CA GLY A 486 -8.43 16.16 2.94
C GLY A 486 -8.09 16.94 4.21
N THR A 487 -7.76 16.25 5.29
CA THR A 487 -7.17 16.79 6.51
C THR A 487 -5.87 16.08 6.82
N PHE A 488 -5.05 16.66 7.70
CA PHE A 488 -3.93 15.97 8.33
C PHE A 488 -3.86 16.36 9.80
N VAL A 489 -3.68 15.38 10.69
CA VAL A 489 -3.54 15.59 12.12
C VAL A 489 -2.06 15.49 12.50
N PHE A 490 -1.47 16.60 12.92
CA PHE A 490 -0.10 16.64 13.44
C PHE A 490 -0.09 16.36 14.95
N GLN A 491 -1.07 16.89 15.67
CA GLN A 491 -1.28 16.70 17.11
C GLN A 491 -2.79 16.77 17.40
N GLU A 492 -3.23 16.34 18.59
CA GLU A 492 -4.65 16.48 19.00
C GLU A 492 -5.16 17.93 18.87
N THR A 493 -4.29 18.91 19.13
CA THR A 493 -4.56 20.34 19.01
C THR A 493 -4.31 20.92 17.62
N ASP A 494 -3.67 20.17 16.71
CA ASP A 494 -3.23 20.66 15.41
C ASP A 494 -3.76 19.77 14.27
N VAL A 495 -5.00 20.07 13.90
CA VAL A 495 -5.72 19.46 12.76
C VAL A 495 -5.78 20.49 11.64
N ARG A 496 -5.26 20.15 10.46
CA ARG A 496 -5.18 21.08 9.33
C ARG A 496 -5.92 20.57 8.10
N PRO A 497 -6.57 21.45 7.32
CA PRO A 497 -6.98 21.13 5.96
C PRO A 497 -5.74 20.81 5.12
N MET A 498 -5.77 19.68 4.42
CA MET A 498 -4.72 19.25 3.49
C MET A 498 -5.37 18.43 2.35
N PRO A 499 -6.16 19.09 1.47
CA PRO A 499 -6.95 18.41 0.44
C PRO A 499 -6.12 17.61 -0.55
N ASP A 500 -4.87 18.02 -0.76
CA ASP A 500 -3.91 17.39 -1.67
C ASP A 500 -2.88 16.53 -0.92
N PHE A 501 -3.15 16.14 0.35
CA PHE A 501 -2.27 15.23 1.09
C PHE A 501 -2.05 13.90 0.36
N ASN A 502 -3.09 13.37 -0.30
CA ASN A 502 -2.99 12.32 -1.30
C ASN A 502 -3.69 12.80 -2.56
N VAL A 503 -3.06 12.67 -3.73
CA VAL A 503 -3.69 12.98 -5.02
C VAL A 503 -3.58 11.75 -5.92
N PHE A 504 -4.70 11.22 -6.40
CA PHE A 504 -4.73 9.98 -7.19
C PHE A 504 -4.97 10.21 -8.69
N PHE A 505 -5.42 11.39 -9.10
CA PHE A 505 -5.77 11.71 -10.49
C PHE A 505 -5.59 13.17 -10.88
N LYS A 506 -5.91 14.11 -9.98
CA LYS A 506 -5.75 15.55 -10.29
C LYS A 506 -4.30 15.87 -10.64
N TYR A 507 -4.10 16.97 -11.36
CA TYR A 507 -2.76 17.44 -11.76
C TYR A 507 -1.96 16.41 -12.59
N TYR A 508 -2.67 15.47 -13.24
CA TYR A 508 -2.08 14.33 -13.95
C TYR A 508 -1.26 13.39 -13.05
N ALA A 509 -1.64 13.24 -11.78
CA ALA A 509 -0.94 12.40 -10.81
C ALA A 509 -0.82 10.93 -11.22
N SER A 510 -1.79 10.44 -12.00
CA SER A 510 -1.82 9.07 -12.48
C SER A 510 -0.98 8.82 -13.75
N TYR A 511 -0.55 9.89 -14.43
CA TYR A 511 0.27 9.79 -15.63
C TYR A 511 1.73 9.48 -15.25
N PRO A 512 2.38 8.48 -15.87
CA PRO A 512 3.77 8.15 -15.56
C PRO A 512 4.74 9.12 -16.27
N HIS A 513 5.03 10.27 -15.64
CA HIS A 513 5.95 11.27 -16.19
C HIS A 513 7.39 10.79 -16.20
N TYR A 514 8.14 11.06 -17.27
CA TYR A 514 9.57 10.77 -17.32
C TYR A 514 10.35 11.56 -16.28
N SER A 515 9.93 12.80 -16.01
CA SER A 515 10.51 13.62 -14.95
C SER A 515 10.46 12.95 -13.58
N ASP A 516 9.37 12.25 -13.27
CA ASP A 516 9.21 11.60 -11.98
C ASP A 516 10.25 10.47 -11.83
N CYS A 517 10.43 9.64 -12.86
CA CYS A 517 11.47 8.61 -12.91
C CYS A 517 12.89 9.19 -12.78
N ILE A 518 13.17 10.29 -13.50
CA ILE A 518 14.48 10.93 -13.48
C ILE A 518 14.80 11.47 -12.09
N TRP A 519 13.83 12.01 -11.36
CA TRP A 519 14.07 12.45 -9.98
C TRP A 519 14.58 11.30 -9.11
N PHE A 520 13.95 10.13 -9.16
CA PHE A 520 14.44 8.95 -8.42
C PHE A 520 15.85 8.53 -8.84
N LEU A 521 16.15 8.50 -10.15
CA LEU A 521 17.50 8.22 -10.64
C LEU A 521 18.52 9.22 -10.10
N THR A 522 18.19 10.52 -10.06
CA THR A 522 19.08 11.53 -9.48
C THR A 522 19.28 11.33 -7.98
N GLN A 523 18.26 10.91 -7.22
CA GLN A 523 18.42 10.61 -5.80
C GLN A 523 19.24 9.34 -5.57
N MET A 524 19.06 8.30 -6.40
CA MET A 524 19.91 7.11 -6.38
C MET A 524 21.37 7.46 -6.66
N ARG A 525 21.63 8.38 -7.60
CA ARG A 525 22.98 8.91 -7.85
C ARG A 525 23.50 9.72 -6.68
N ARG A 526 22.72 10.68 -6.18
CA ARG A 526 23.07 11.58 -5.07
C ARG A 526 23.52 10.80 -3.85
N TRP A 527 22.85 9.70 -3.51
CA TRP A 527 23.14 8.91 -2.31
C TRP A 527 24.06 7.71 -2.55
N GLY A 528 24.51 7.46 -3.78
CA GLY A 528 25.53 6.45 -4.10
C GLY A 528 25.02 5.04 -4.44
N GLN A 529 23.72 4.88 -4.67
CA GLN A 529 23.16 3.63 -5.21
C GLN A 529 23.52 3.45 -6.69
N ILE A 530 23.63 4.57 -7.42
CA ILE A 530 24.33 4.64 -8.70
C ILE A 530 25.73 5.18 -8.41
N THR A 531 26.75 4.33 -8.52
CA THR A 531 28.13 4.63 -8.06
C THR A 531 28.92 5.47 -9.05
N GLU A 532 28.60 5.37 -10.34
CA GLU A 532 29.23 6.15 -11.41
C GLU A 532 28.32 7.28 -11.91
N GLY A 533 28.90 8.44 -12.19
CA GLY A 533 28.19 9.52 -12.88
C GLY A 533 27.75 9.09 -14.29
N LYS A 534 26.56 9.53 -14.71
CA LYS A 534 25.97 9.20 -16.01
C LYS A 534 25.65 10.49 -16.81
N PRO A 535 25.73 10.46 -18.15
CA PRO A 535 25.32 11.59 -18.98
C PRO A 535 23.81 11.86 -18.87
N ALA A 536 23.37 13.08 -19.20
CA ALA A 536 21.94 13.44 -19.14
C ALA A 536 21.07 12.56 -20.05
N SER A 537 21.59 12.17 -21.22
CA SER A 537 20.94 11.22 -22.13
C SER A 537 20.60 9.87 -21.47
N TRP A 538 21.48 9.34 -20.63
CA TRP A 538 21.26 8.07 -19.95
C TRP A 538 20.04 8.12 -19.02
N TYR A 539 19.82 9.24 -18.32
CA TYR A 539 18.64 9.40 -17.46
C TYR A 539 17.35 9.40 -18.27
N ALA A 540 17.33 10.10 -19.41
CA ALA A 540 16.18 10.15 -20.30
C ALA A 540 15.86 8.79 -20.93
N GLU A 541 16.88 8.10 -21.46
CA GLU A 541 16.76 6.75 -22.04
C GLU A 541 16.26 5.74 -21.01
N THR A 542 16.86 5.75 -19.80
CA THR A 542 16.44 4.85 -18.72
C THR A 542 14.99 5.12 -18.28
N ALA A 543 14.58 6.39 -18.19
CA ALA A 543 13.19 6.73 -17.88
C ALA A 543 12.22 6.20 -18.94
N GLN A 544 12.55 6.32 -20.23
CA GLN A 544 11.76 5.78 -21.34
C GLN A 544 11.70 4.25 -21.35
N GLU A 545 12.74 3.57 -20.86
CA GLU A 545 12.73 2.11 -20.75
C GLU A 545 11.75 1.59 -19.68
N ILE A 546 11.43 2.40 -18.67
CA ILE A 546 10.72 1.98 -17.46
C ILE A 546 9.31 2.57 -17.40
N TYR A 547 9.16 3.86 -17.64
CA TYR A 547 7.88 4.56 -17.59
C TYR A 547 7.27 4.54 -18.99
N LYS A 548 6.01 4.08 -19.11
CA LYS A 548 5.33 3.77 -20.38
C LYS A 548 4.07 4.63 -20.56
N PRO A 549 4.20 5.96 -20.68
CA PRO A 549 3.05 6.85 -20.86
C PRO A 549 2.24 6.57 -22.14
N GLU A 550 2.83 5.95 -23.15
CA GLU A 550 2.12 5.54 -24.37
C GLU A 550 1.02 4.51 -24.08
N ILE A 551 1.23 3.59 -23.13
CA ILE A 551 0.22 2.63 -22.69
C ILE A 551 -0.91 3.37 -21.96
N TYR A 552 -0.54 4.30 -21.05
CA TYR A 552 -1.50 5.17 -20.36
C TYR A 552 -2.37 5.97 -21.33
N ARG A 553 -1.75 6.62 -22.33
CA ARG A 553 -2.45 7.43 -23.33
C ARG A 553 -3.41 6.60 -24.18
N LYS A 554 -3.02 5.37 -24.54
CA LYS A 554 -3.91 4.45 -25.27
C LYS A 554 -5.13 4.06 -24.43
N ALA A 555 -4.93 3.74 -23.15
CA ALA A 555 -6.02 3.46 -22.21
C ALA A 555 -6.94 4.69 -22.00
N ALA A 556 -6.35 5.88 -21.82
CA ALA A 556 -7.08 7.14 -21.69
C ALA A 556 -7.94 7.44 -22.93
N ALA A 557 -7.38 7.29 -24.13
CA ALA A 557 -8.12 7.50 -25.38
C ALA A 557 -9.31 6.54 -25.51
N MET A 558 -9.17 5.28 -25.08
CA MET A 558 -10.29 4.33 -25.02
C MET A 558 -11.37 4.78 -24.04
N LEU A 559 -11.00 5.22 -22.84
CA LEU A 559 -11.97 5.74 -21.86
C LEU A 559 -12.71 6.98 -22.34
N VAL A 560 -12.04 7.86 -23.09
CA VAL A 560 -12.68 9.02 -23.73
C VAL A 560 -13.65 8.57 -24.81
N ALA A 561 -13.26 7.64 -25.69
CA ALA A 561 -14.13 7.08 -26.72
C ALA A 561 -15.37 6.37 -26.13
N GLU A 562 -15.22 5.78 -24.94
CA GLU A 562 -16.28 5.11 -24.19
C GLU A 562 -17.17 6.07 -23.37
N GLY A 563 -16.85 7.38 -23.35
CA GLY A 563 -17.57 8.37 -22.54
C GLY A 563 -17.38 8.20 -21.03
N LYS A 564 -16.36 7.44 -20.61
CA LYS A 564 -16.01 7.22 -19.19
C LYS A 564 -15.04 8.29 -18.64
N ALA A 565 -14.43 9.07 -19.52
CA ALA A 565 -13.57 10.21 -19.20
C ALA A 565 -13.70 11.30 -20.27
N SER A 566 -13.22 12.50 -19.95
CA SER A 566 -13.14 13.65 -20.85
C SER A 566 -11.71 13.80 -21.37
N ALA A 567 -11.52 14.34 -22.57
CA ALA A 567 -10.17 14.50 -23.14
C ALA A 567 -9.31 15.46 -22.30
N GLU A 568 -9.94 16.44 -21.66
CA GLU A 568 -9.34 17.45 -20.79
C GLU A 568 -8.85 16.88 -19.45
N ASP A 569 -9.25 15.65 -19.10
CA ASP A 569 -8.76 14.98 -17.90
C ASP A 569 -7.29 14.54 -18.03
N PHE A 570 -6.74 14.52 -19.25
CA PHE A 570 -5.44 13.94 -19.57
C PHE A 570 -4.49 14.96 -20.18
N PRO A 571 -3.16 14.76 -20.08
CA PRO A 571 -2.21 15.62 -20.76
C PRO A 571 -2.48 15.70 -22.26
N ALA A 572 -2.33 16.89 -22.83
CA ALA A 572 -2.48 17.13 -24.26
C ALA A 572 -1.60 16.19 -25.10
N GLU A 573 -1.98 16.00 -26.36
CA GLU A 573 -1.29 15.09 -27.29
C GLU A 573 0.19 15.48 -27.51
N ASP A 574 0.49 16.78 -27.47
CA ASP A 574 1.83 17.35 -27.63
C ASP A 574 2.65 17.42 -26.33
N TYR A 575 2.09 17.01 -25.19
CA TYR A 575 2.83 16.95 -23.93
C TYR A 575 3.93 15.89 -24.00
N ASP A 576 5.18 16.33 -23.82
CA ASP A 576 6.41 15.54 -24.05
C ASP A 576 6.72 14.53 -22.93
N GLY A 577 5.90 14.48 -21.88
CA GLY A 577 6.05 13.59 -20.74
C GLY A 577 6.96 14.12 -19.63
N TYR A 578 7.39 15.39 -19.69
CA TYR A 578 8.20 16.04 -18.66
C TYR A 578 7.39 17.13 -17.97
N ARG A 579 7.33 17.06 -16.63
CA ARG A 579 6.76 18.14 -15.83
C ARG A 579 7.59 19.41 -15.97
N ASP A 580 6.92 20.56 -15.80
CA ASP A 580 7.59 21.86 -15.77
C ASP A 580 8.61 21.95 -14.62
N VAL A 581 9.61 22.81 -14.80
CA VAL A 581 10.59 23.14 -13.76
C VAL A 581 9.87 23.66 -12.52
N THR A 582 10.24 23.14 -11.35
CA THR A 582 9.63 23.54 -10.07
C THR A 582 10.69 23.93 -9.05
N THR A 583 10.34 24.86 -8.17
CA THR A 583 11.11 25.25 -6.97
C THR A 583 10.34 24.95 -5.69
N GLU A 584 9.28 24.14 -5.75
CA GLU A 584 8.38 23.86 -4.64
C GLU A 584 8.90 22.76 -3.69
N PHE A 585 10.23 22.69 -3.53
CA PHE A 585 10.88 21.89 -2.50
C PHE A 585 11.02 22.71 -1.21
N ILE A 586 11.14 22.04 -0.07
CA ILE A 586 11.27 22.67 1.27
C ILE A 586 12.47 23.62 1.38
N ASP A 587 13.52 23.44 0.57
CA ASP A 587 14.72 24.29 0.53
C ASP A 587 14.77 25.23 -0.69
N GLY A 588 13.74 25.22 -1.55
CA GLY A 588 13.66 26.03 -2.75
C GLY A 588 14.58 25.60 -3.90
N THR A 589 15.25 24.45 -3.80
CA THR A 589 16.13 23.95 -4.87
C THR A 589 15.34 23.72 -6.16
N PRO A 590 15.74 24.33 -7.30
CA PRO A 590 15.06 24.11 -8.57
C PRO A 590 15.30 22.68 -9.06
N TYR A 591 14.24 22.03 -9.53
CA TYR A 591 14.31 20.74 -10.19
C TYR A 591 13.88 20.87 -11.66
N ASP A 592 14.82 20.60 -12.56
CA ASP A 592 14.59 20.41 -13.99
C ASP A 592 15.02 18.99 -14.37
N ALA A 593 14.07 18.15 -14.78
CA ALA A 593 14.33 16.78 -15.22
C ALA A 593 15.18 16.71 -16.49
N LYS A 594 15.26 17.79 -17.27
CA LYS A 594 16.11 17.89 -18.47
C LYS A 594 17.56 18.26 -18.12
N ASP A 595 17.84 18.66 -16.88
CA ASP A 595 19.19 18.86 -16.34
C ASP A 595 19.44 18.03 -15.05
N PRO A 596 19.43 16.68 -15.14
CA PRO A 596 19.61 15.82 -13.97
C PRO A 596 20.99 15.99 -13.33
N VAL A 597 22.02 16.28 -14.13
CA VAL A 597 23.39 16.49 -13.65
C VAL A 597 23.50 17.81 -12.89
N GLY A 598 22.91 18.89 -13.40
CA GLY A 598 22.82 20.17 -12.71
C GLY A 598 22.09 20.03 -11.38
N TYR A 599 20.98 19.28 -11.34
CA TYR A 599 20.24 19.02 -10.12
C TYR A 599 21.07 18.26 -9.06
N VAL A 600 21.72 17.14 -9.42
CA VAL A 600 22.64 16.42 -8.50
C VAL A 600 23.74 17.36 -8.01
N ASN A 601 24.27 18.21 -8.88
CA ASN A 601 25.32 19.17 -8.57
C ASN A 601 24.84 20.36 -7.73
N GLY A 602 23.53 20.60 -7.60
CA GLY A 602 22.97 21.69 -6.80
C GLY A 602 23.07 21.53 -5.28
N PHE A 603 23.18 20.29 -4.77
CA PHE A 603 23.10 20.03 -3.32
C PHE A 603 24.41 20.23 -2.54
N GLU A 604 24.39 20.59 -1.27
CA GLU A 604 25.64 20.59 -0.49
C GLU A 604 26.09 19.16 -0.11
N ILE A 605 25.15 18.32 0.31
CA ILE A 605 25.40 16.95 0.75
C ILE A 605 24.96 15.95 -0.34
N GLY A 606 25.89 15.06 -0.71
CA GLY A 606 25.70 13.98 -1.66
C GLY A 606 26.79 13.94 -2.74
N ASN A 607 26.67 12.99 -3.66
CA ASN A 607 27.58 12.85 -4.80
C ASN A 607 27.50 14.06 -5.74
N LYS A 608 28.61 14.27 -6.45
CA LYS A 608 28.77 15.29 -7.49
C LYS A 608 29.32 14.66 -8.76
N ASP A 609 28.86 15.17 -9.88
CA ASP A 609 29.21 14.69 -11.21
C ASP A 609 29.95 15.77 -12.02
N PRO A 610 30.90 15.39 -12.90
CA PRO A 610 31.57 16.34 -13.78
C PRO A 610 30.58 17.08 -14.71
N GLU A 611 30.73 18.39 -14.86
CA GLU A 611 29.88 19.23 -15.74
C GLU A 611 29.86 18.76 -17.20
N SER A 612 30.89 18.04 -17.65
CA SER A 612 30.94 17.48 -19.00
C SER A 612 29.83 16.46 -19.29
N LEU A 613 29.25 15.85 -18.25
CA LEU A 613 28.14 14.90 -18.36
C LEU A 613 26.79 15.60 -18.62
N ALA A 614 26.64 16.88 -18.27
CA ALA A 614 25.41 17.62 -18.53
C ALA A 614 25.20 17.95 -20.02
N LYS A 615 26.28 17.92 -20.82
CA LYS A 615 26.27 18.25 -22.26
C LYS A 615 26.16 17.01 -23.16
N GLN A 616 26.11 15.83 -22.57
CA GLN A 616 26.06 14.51 -23.22
C GLN A 616 24.75 13.83 -22.83
#